data_AF-A0A1B7W831-F1
#
_entry.id   AF-A0A1B7W831-F1
#
_cell.length_a   1.000
_cell.length_b   1.000
_cell.length_c   1.000
_cell.angle_alpha   90.00
_cell.angle_beta   90.00
_cell.angle_gamma   90.00
#
_symmetry.space_group_name_H-M   'P 1'
#
loop_
_entity.id
_entity.type
_entity.pdbx_description
1 polymer ?
#
loop_
_entity_poly.entity_id
_entity_poly.type
_entity_poly.pdbx_seq_one_letter_code
_entity_poly.pdbx_strand_id
1 'polypeptide(L)'
;ADYGCYPLWWASYDKAGDIDPETMPLSKETISRLEKWADIYDAKLNWEDPNSSSFPSLEAKEATEKFARERGFKDISAEVLYAAKESVGA
;
A
#
# COMPACT_ATOMS: atom_id res chain seq x y z
N ALA A 1 0.83 3.98 -8.11
CA ALA A 1 0.88 4.84 -6.92
C ALA A 1 2.31 5.29 -6.78
N ASP A 2 2.50 6.53 -6.35
CA ASP A 2 3.80 7.15 -6.17
C ASP A 2 3.97 7.47 -4.68
N TYR A 3 5.22 7.47 -4.22
CA TYR A 3 5.51 7.68 -2.80
C TYR A 3 5.19 9.12 -2.37
N GLY A 4 4.53 9.26 -1.21
CA GLY A 4 4.13 10.56 -0.68
C GLY A 4 2.99 11.24 -1.45
N CYS A 5 2.20 10.48 -2.20
CA CYS A 5 1.03 10.95 -2.93
C CYS A 5 -0.24 10.23 -2.48
N TYR A 6 -1.42 10.75 -2.85
CA TYR A 6 -2.66 10.00 -2.60
C TYR A 6 -2.69 8.71 -3.42
N PRO A 7 -3.41 7.67 -2.93
CA PRO A 7 -3.40 6.36 -3.58
C PRO A 7 -4.22 6.29 -4.87
N LEU A 8 -4.94 7.37 -5.20
CA LEU A 8 -5.81 7.46 -6.37
C LEU A 8 -5.21 8.39 -7.42
N TRP A 9 -5.30 7.99 -8.69
CA TRP A 9 -4.68 8.73 -9.79
C TRP A 9 -5.60 8.82 -11.00
N TRP A 10 -5.59 9.98 -11.68
CA TRP A 10 -6.18 10.06 -13.02
C TRP A 10 -5.23 9.39 -14.03
N ALA A 11 -5.74 8.39 -14.75
CA ALA A 11 -4.95 7.65 -15.75
C ALA A 11 -5.48 7.82 -17.18
N SER A 12 -6.19 8.92 -17.44
CA SER A 12 -6.75 9.25 -18.75
C SER A 12 -5.80 10.08 -19.61
N TYR A 13 -5.98 10.04 -20.93
CA TYR A 13 -5.11 10.76 -21.88
C TYR A 13 -5.11 12.29 -21.69
N ASP A 14 -6.25 12.86 -21.31
CA ASP A 14 -6.50 14.29 -21.16
C ASP A 14 -6.31 14.80 -19.72
N LYS A 15 -6.18 13.89 -18.76
CA LYS A 15 -6.05 14.22 -17.33
C LYS A 15 -5.19 13.19 -16.63
N ALA A 16 -4.09 13.66 -16.06
CA ALA A 16 -3.21 12.89 -15.18
C ALA A 16 -2.95 13.68 -13.91
N GLY A 17 -2.83 12.99 -12.77
CA GLY A 17 -2.47 13.61 -11.51
C GLY A 17 -3.13 12.98 -10.30
N ASP A 18 -2.65 13.44 -9.15
CA ASP A 18 -3.03 12.97 -7.83
C ASP A 18 -4.49 13.33 -7.50
N ILE A 19 -5.20 12.39 -6.88
CA ILE A 19 -6.61 12.55 -6.51
C ILE A 19 -6.71 12.48 -4.99
N ASP A 20 -7.08 13.60 -4.37
CA ASP A 20 -7.47 13.64 -2.97
C ASP A 20 -8.77 12.82 -2.77
N PRO A 21 -8.74 11.67 -2.04
CA PRO A 21 -9.90 10.85 -1.81
C PRO A 21 -11.03 11.56 -1.06
N GLU A 22 -10.72 12.61 -0.26
CA GLU A 22 -11.71 13.41 0.46
C GLU A 22 -12.60 14.25 -0.48
N THR A 23 -12.17 14.47 -1.71
CA THR A 23 -12.95 15.18 -2.75
C THR A 23 -13.93 14.26 -3.49
N MET A 24 -13.85 12.96 -3.27
CA MET A 24 -14.63 11.94 -3.97
C MET A 24 -15.87 11.54 -3.16
N PRO A 25 -16.96 11.07 -3.80
CA PRO A 25 -18.16 10.60 -3.12
C PRO A 25 -17.96 9.18 -2.54
N LEU A 26 -16.92 9.00 -1.73
CA LEU A 26 -16.58 7.75 -1.04
C LEU A 26 -17.00 7.80 0.43
N SER A 27 -17.17 6.64 1.05
CA SER A 27 -17.40 6.58 2.49
C SER A 27 -16.13 6.95 3.26
N LYS A 28 -16.30 7.46 4.48
CA LYS A 28 -15.18 7.74 5.39
C LYS A 28 -14.35 6.50 5.72
N GLU A 29 -14.99 5.33 5.78
CA GLU A 29 -14.29 4.06 5.96
C GLU A 29 -13.38 3.75 4.77
N THR A 30 -13.86 3.93 3.54
CA THR A 30 -13.07 3.72 2.33
C THR A 30 -11.89 4.69 2.25
N ILE A 31 -12.13 5.97 2.54
CA ILE A 31 -11.06 6.99 2.58
C ILE A 31 -9.99 6.60 3.62
N SER A 32 -10.39 6.23 4.84
CA SER A 32 -9.42 5.82 5.87
C SER A 32 -8.61 4.58 5.46
N ARG A 33 -9.22 3.62 4.77
CA ARG A 33 -8.51 2.44 4.26
C ARG A 33 -7.52 2.80 3.16
N LEU A 34 -7.85 3.77 2.31
CA LEU A 34 -6.96 4.30 1.27
C LEU A 34 -5.75 5.03 1.89
N GLU A 35 -5.98 5.88 2.88
CA GLU A 35 -4.91 6.58 3.60
C GLU A 35 -3.95 5.58 4.28
N LYS A 36 -4.48 4.60 5.02
CA LYS A 36 -3.66 3.55 5.64
C LYS A 36 -2.86 2.76 4.61
N TRP A 37 -3.46 2.47 3.45
CA TRP A 37 -2.75 1.80 2.38
C TRP A 37 -1.58 2.65 1.87
N ALA A 38 -1.77 3.97 1.70
CA ALA A 38 -0.71 4.88 1.27
C ALA A 38 0.43 4.92 2.31
N ASP A 39 0.12 5.00 3.60
CA ASP A 39 1.12 4.94 4.67
C ASP A 39 1.96 3.65 4.62
N ILE A 40 1.31 2.52 4.37
CA ILE A 40 1.97 1.21 4.26
C ILE A 40 2.82 1.11 2.99
N TYR A 41 2.37 1.72 1.90
CA TYR A 41 3.13 1.81 0.66
C TYR A 41 4.38 2.66 0.87
N ASP A 42 4.23 3.87 1.42
CA ASP A 42 5.32 4.81 1.69
C ASP A 42 6.36 4.26 2.66
N ALA A 43 5.93 3.50 3.67
CA ALA A 43 6.82 2.84 4.62
C ALA A 43 7.75 1.78 3.98
N LYS A 44 7.49 1.34 2.74
CA LYS A 44 8.40 0.43 2.01
C LYS A 44 9.66 1.15 1.54
N LEU A 45 9.57 2.45 1.26
CA LEU A 45 10.69 3.20 0.75
C LEU A 45 11.62 3.58 1.89
N ASN A 46 12.88 3.16 1.82
CA ASN A 46 13.92 3.81 2.60
C ASN A 46 14.27 5.14 1.93
N TRP A 47 13.85 6.25 2.53
CA TRP A 47 14.08 7.60 2.01
C TRP A 47 15.55 8.02 1.98
N GLU A 48 16.39 7.47 2.86
CA GLU A 48 17.83 7.78 2.90
C GLU A 48 18.61 6.99 1.85
N ASP A 49 18.23 5.73 1.63
CA ASP A 49 18.80 4.87 0.59
C ASP A 49 17.70 4.01 -0.08
N PRO A 50 17.09 4.51 -1.17
CA PRO A 50 16.03 3.79 -1.87
C PRO A 50 16.42 2.38 -2.34
N ASN A 51 17.70 2.14 -2.62
CA ASN A 51 18.18 0.84 -3.06
C ASN A 51 18.21 -0.20 -1.93
N SER A 52 18.17 0.25 -0.68
CA SER A 52 18.06 -0.59 0.52
C SER A 52 16.63 -0.80 1.03
N SER A 53 15.62 -0.32 0.29
CA SER A 53 14.21 -0.52 0.60
C SER A 53 13.88 -2.00 0.77
N SER A 54 13.33 -2.39 1.91
CA SER A 54 13.05 -3.78 2.27
C SER A 54 11.93 -3.86 3.30
N PHE A 55 11.57 -5.07 3.71
CA PHE A 55 10.65 -5.27 4.82
C PHE A 55 11.24 -4.71 6.12
N PRO A 56 10.40 -4.12 7.00
CA PRO A 56 10.87 -3.52 8.26
C PRO A 56 11.42 -4.55 9.25
N SER A 57 11.05 -5.83 9.10
CA SER A 57 11.63 -6.94 9.85
C SER A 57 11.51 -8.26 9.09
N LEU A 58 12.24 -9.28 9.56
CA LEU A 58 12.13 -10.64 9.02
C LEU A 58 10.74 -11.23 9.28
N GLU A 59 10.17 -10.97 10.46
CA GLU A 59 8.83 -11.43 10.85
C GLU A 59 7.75 -10.81 9.95
N ALA A 60 7.88 -9.52 9.61
CA ALA A 60 6.95 -8.85 8.70
C ALA A 60 7.02 -9.45 7.29
N LYS A 61 8.22 -9.81 6.83
CA LYS A 61 8.43 -10.53 5.57
C LYS A 61 7.78 -11.91 5.60
N GLU A 62 8.05 -12.71 6.63
CA GLU A 62 7.53 -14.06 6.79
C GLU A 62 5.99 -14.08 6.89
N ALA A 63 5.41 -13.16 7.66
CA ALA A 63 3.96 -13.03 7.78
C ALA A 63 3.31 -12.70 6.44
N THR A 64 3.93 -11.81 5.66
CA THR A 64 3.44 -11.43 4.33
C THR A 64 3.56 -12.57 3.33
N GLU A 65 4.70 -13.27 3.31
CA GLU A 65 4.91 -14.45 2.48
C GLU A 65 3.95 -15.60 2.82
N LYS A 66 3.68 -15.83 4.10
CA LYS A 66 2.71 -16.81 4.58
C LYS A 66 1.30 -16.44 4.11
N PHE A 67 0.88 -15.20 4.34
CA PHE A 67 -0.41 -14.69 3.90
C PHE A 67 -0.59 -14.83 2.38
N ALA A 68 0.44 -14.49 1.61
CA ALA A 68 0.46 -14.62 0.16
C ALA A 68 0.26 -16.07 -0.29
N ARG A 69 1.04 -17.00 0.27
CA ARG A 69 0.95 -18.44 -0.03
C ARG A 69 -0.42 -19.03 0.28
N GLU A 70 -0.97 -18.73 1.47
CA GLU A 70 -2.28 -19.26 1.89
C GLU A 70 -3.43 -18.79 0.98
N ARG A 71 -3.28 -17.65 0.32
CA ARG A 71 -4.30 -17.05 -0.56
C ARG A 71 -3.97 -17.14 -2.04
N GLY A 72 -2.88 -17.82 -2.41
CA GLY A 72 -2.49 -18.04 -3.79
C GLY A 72 -1.97 -16.80 -4.53
N PHE A 73 -1.53 -15.77 -3.82
CA PHE A 73 -0.86 -14.62 -4.44
C PHE A 73 0.55 -15.04 -4.90
N LYS A 74 0.85 -14.82 -6.19
CA LYS A 74 2.14 -15.20 -6.80
C LYS A 74 3.24 -14.17 -6.57
N ASP A 75 2.85 -12.90 -6.43
CA ASP A 75 3.75 -11.77 -6.23
C ASP A 75 3.36 -11.05 -4.93
N ILE A 76 4.35 -10.62 -4.16
CA ILE A 76 4.12 -9.82 -2.95
C ILE A 76 4.03 -8.35 -3.35
N SER A 77 2.80 -7.92 -3.61
CA SER A 77 2.48 -6.54 -3.92
C SER A 77 2.18 -5.71 -2.65
N ALA A 78 1.89 -4.42 -2.81
CA ALA A 78 1.47 -3.56 -1.71
C ALA A 78 0.12 -3.98 -1.12
N GLU A 79 -0.78 -4.46 -1.96
CA GLU A 79 -2.08 -4.99 -1.58
C GLU A 79 -1.95 -6.25 -0.73
N VAL A 80 -1.01 -7.14 -1.08
CA VAL A 80 -0.70 -8.33 -0.30
C VAL A 80 -0.09 -7.96 1.06
N LEU A 81 0.81 -6.96 1.09
CA LEU A 81 1.39 -6.45 2.33
C LEU A 81 0.31 -5.85 3.25
N TYR A 82 -0.57 -5.00 2.70
CA TYR A 82 -1.67 -4.37 3.43
C TYR A 82 -2.62 -5.43 4.00
N ALA A 83 -3.06 -6.36 3.17
CA ALA A 83 -3.99 -7.41 3.57
C ALA A 83 -3.36 -8.37 4.60
N ALA A 84 -2.05 -8.63 4.49
CA ALA A 84 -1.31 -9.37 5.51
C ALA A 84 -1.32 -8.62 6.85
N LYS A 85 -0.98 -7.32 6.86
CA LYS A 85 -0.96 -6.51 8.09
C LYS A 85 -2.32 -6.46 8.79
N GLU A 86 -3.40 -6.22 8.05
CA GLU A 86 -4.75 -6.19 8.60
C GLU A 86 -5.20 -7.56 9.16
N SER A 87 -4.73 -8.66 8.56
CA SER A 87 -5.09 -10.02 9.02
C SER A 87 -4.39 -10.45 10.32
N VAL A 88 -3.28 -9.79 10.67
CA VAL A 88 -2.47 -10.10 11.87
C VAL A 88 -2.88 -9.22 13.06
N GLY A 89 -3.74 -8.21 12.85
CA GLY A 89 -4.35 -7.41 13.93
C GLY A 89 -3.37 -6.54 14.72
N ALA A 90 -2.33 -6.00 14.06
CA ALA A 90 -1.33 -5.11 14.64
C ALA A 90 -1.46 -3.67 14.14
#